data_AF-A0A956ZNZ5-F1
#
_entry.id   AF-A0A956ZNZ5-F1
#
_cell.length_a   1.000
_cell.length_b   1.000
_cell.length_c   1.000
_cell.angle_alpha   90.00
_cell.angle_beta   90.00
_cell.angle_gamma   90.00
#
_symmetry.space_group_name_H-M   'P 1'
#
loop_
_entity.id
_entity.type
_entity.pdbx_description
1 polymer ?
#
loop_
_entity_poly.entity_id
_entity_poly.type
_entity_poly.pdbx_seq_one_letter_code
_entity_poly.pdbx_strand_id
1 'polypeptide(L)'
;MSKKNGKKSEKKHQRIVPTPLGNVAAEPLPPIEGPSTAMVIMAHPDDAEFLCSGTVAKWCAEGWDVYYVVVTGGDKGTHDPT
;
A
#
# COMPACT_ATOMS: atom_id res chain seq x y z
N MET A 1 -23.09 39.27 39.73
CA MET A 1 -22.23 38.36 40.53
C MET A 1 -22.73 36.93 40.33
N SER A 2 -22.28 36.27 39.26
CA SER A 2 -22.75 34.94 38.87
C SER A 2 -21.84 33.87 39.49
N LYS A 3 -22.43 32.99 40.29
CA LYS A 3 -21.74 31.91 41.00
C LYS A 3 -21.27 30.85 40.00
N LYS A 4 -19.96 30.62 39.93
CA LYS A 4 -19.38 29.42 39.32
C LYS A 4 -19.77 28.21 40.15
N ASN A 5 -20.34 27.17 39.53
CA ASN A 5 -20.38 25.82 40.09
C ASN A 5 -20.16 24.81 38.97
N GLY A 6 -19.00 24.14 39.03
CA GLY A 6 -18.60 23.12 38.08
C GLY A 6 -19.44 21.86 38.20
N LYS A 7 -19.81 21.30 37.06
CA LYS A 7 -20.21 19.89 36.95
C LYS A 7 -19.07 19.16 36.24
N LYS A 8 -18.27 18.41 37.01
CA LYS A 8 -17.38 17.38 36.48
C LYS A 8 -18.27 16.33 35.81
N SER A 9 -18.23 16.22 34.49
CA SER A 9 -18.88 15.10 33.80
C SER A 9 -17.99 13.86 33.94
N GLU A 10 -18.50 12.86 34.65
CA GLU A 10 -17.90 11.54 34.77
C GLU A 10 -17.60 10.94 33.40
N LYS A 11 -16.33 10.58 33.14
CA LYS A 11 -15.96 9.77 31.97
C LYS A 11 -16.45 8.35 32.21
N LYS A 12 -17.66 8.03 31.75
CA LYS A 12 -18.15 6.66 31.70
C LYS A 12 -17.25 5.90 30.72
N HIS A 13 -16.45 4.99 31.24
CA HIS A 13 -15.62 4.07 30.46
C HIS A 13 -16.57 3.19 29.64
N GLN A 14 -16.90 3.65 28.44
CA GLN A 14 -17.73 2.90 27.51
C GLN A 14 -16.90 1.71 27.06
N ARG A 15 -17.28 0.54 27.56
CA ARG A 15 -16.79 -0.75 27.13
C ARG A 15 -16.91 -0.80 25.61
N ILE A 16 -15.78 -0.71 24.92
CA ILE A 16 -15.70 -0.84 23.46
C ILE A 16 -16.12 -2.27 23.17
N VAL A 17 -17.38 -2.47 22.77
CA VAL A 17 -17.80 -3.72 22.15
C VAL A 17 -17.27 -3.66 20.72
N PRO A 18 -16.49 -4.64 20.23
CA PRO A 18 -16.07 -4.63 18.84
C PRO A 18 -17.32 -4.70 17.98
N THR A 19 -17.58 -3.65 17.22
CA THR A 19 -18.57 -3.68 16.14
C THR A 19 -18.18 -4.82 15.22
N PRO A 20 -19.09 -5.74 14.86
CA PRO A 20 -18.78 -6.75 13.87
C PRO A 20 -18.28 -6.04 12.62
N LEU A 21 -17.13 -6.47 12.08
CA LEU A 21 -16.60 -6.05 10.80
C LEU A 21 -17.61 -6.46 9.71
N GLY A 22 -18.67 -5.67 9.58
CA GLY A 22 -19.61 -5.77 8.48
C GLY A 22 -18.88 -5.48 7.18
N ASN A 23 -19.41 -6.01 6.08
CA ASN A 23 -18.99 -5.71 4.71
C ASN A 23 -18.88 -4.19 4.51
N VAL A 24 -17.71 -3.62 4.76
CA VAL A 24 -17.34 -2.33 4.21
C VAL A 24 -16.94 -2.65 2.78
N ALA A 25 -17.82 -2.33 1.82
CA ALA A 25 -17.34 -2.14 0.46
C ALA A 25 -16.21 -1.10 0.57
N ALA A 26 -14.99 -1.49 0.20
CA ALA A 26 -13.88 -0.56 0.19
C ALA A 26 -14.25 0.55 -0.80
N GLU A 27 -14.51 1.77 -0.28
CA GLU A 27 -14.68 2.94 -1.12
C GLU A 27 -13.45 3.03 -2.04
N PRO A 28 -13.63 3.21 -3.36
CA PRO A 28 -12.52 3.19 -4.29
C PRO A 28 -11.52 4.28 -3.91
N LEU A 29 -10.24 3.90 -3.89
CA LEU A 29 -9.16 4.84 -3.62
C LEU A 29 -9.23 6.02 -4.61
N PRO A 30 -8.89 7.23 -4.17
CA PRO A 30 -8.84 8.37 -5.07
C PRO A 30 -7.93 8.08 -6.27
N PRO A 31 -8.22 8.62 -7.46
CA PRO A 31 -7.34 8.49 -8.61
C PRO A 31 -5.93 8.98 -8.27
N ILE A 32 -4.92 8.32 -8.82
CA ILE A 32 -3.54 8.79 -8.70
C ILE A 32 -3.43 10.10 -9.49
N GLU A 33 -3.13 11.20 -8.81
CA GLU A 33 -2.94 12.51 -9.42
C GLU A 33 -1.48 12.65 -9.90
N GLY A 34 -1.28 13.17 -11.13
CA GLY A 34 0.04 13.41 -11.71
C GLY A 34 0.32 12.61 -13.00
N PRO A 35 1.53 12.69 -13.55
CA PRO A 35 1.93 11.88 -14.70
C PRO A 35 1.88 10.39 -14.34
N SER A 36 1.35 9.59 -15.27
CA SER A 36 1.25 8.13 -15.17
C SER A 36 2.64 7.49 -15.26
N THR A 37 3.41 7.55 -14.18
CA THR A 37 4.77 7.02 -14.10
C THR A 37 4.94 6.12 -12.88
N ALA A 38 5.57 4.95 -13.07
CA ALA A 38 5.84 3.98 -12.02
C ALA A 38 7.31 3.53 -12.02
N MET A 39 7.81 3.13 -10.86
CA MET A 39 9.15 2.56 -10.69
C MET A 39 9.07 1.23 -9.93
N VAL A 40 9.61 0.17 -10.51
CA VAL A 40 9.67 -1.17 -9.96
C VAL A 40 11.09 -1.42 -9.47
N ILE A 41 11.28 -1.48 -8.16
CA ILE A 41 12.61 -1.66 -7.54
C ILE A 41 12.69 -3.07 -6.97
N MET A 42 13.58 -3.91 -7.50
CA MET A 42 13.72 -5.31 -7.12
C MET A 42 15.18 -5.72 -6.94
N ALA A 43 15.43 -6.77 -6.14
CA ALA A 43 16.77 -7.18 -5.78
C ALA A 43 17.47 -7.90 -6.92
N HIS A 44 16.80 -8.86 -7.55
CA HIS A 44 17.33 -9.73 -8.58
C HIS A 44 16.53 -9.62 -9.89
N PRO A 45 17.13 -10.02 -11.02
CA PRO A 45 16.38 -10.19 -12.26
C PRO A 45 15.45 -11.40 -12.12
N ASP A 46 14.13 -11.18 -12.17
CA ASP A 46 13.00 -12.15 -12.08
C ASP A 46 11.97 -11.79 -10.99
N ASP A 47 12.38 -11.09 -9.94
CA ASP A 47 11.55 -10.75 -8.78
C ASP A 47 10.23 -10.06 -9.20
N ALA A 48 10.28 -9.14 -10.16
CA ALA A 48 9.11 -8.38 -10.62
C ALA A 48 8.11 -9.27 -11.37
N GLU A 49 8.59 -10.26 -12.11
CA GLU A 49 7.77 -11.16 -12.92
C GLU A 49 6.86 -12.00 -12.02
N PHE A 50 7.37 -12.45 -10.87
CA PHE A 50 6.62 -13.25 -9.91
C PHE A 50 5.74 -12.42 -8.98
N LEU A 51 6.15 -11.20 -8.64
CA LEU A 51 5.46 -10.40 -7.62
C LEU A 51 4.44 -9.43 -8.19
N CYS A 52 4.71 -8.80 -9.34
CA CYS A 52 3.89 -7.68 -9.82
C CYS A 52 3.74 -7.55 -11.34
N SER A 53 4.08 -8.58 -12.12
CA SER A 53 3.97 -8.57 -13.59
C SER A 53 2.59 -8.16 -14.09
N GLY A 54 1.51 -8.67 -13.48
CA GLY A 54 0.14 -8.32 -13.87
C GLY A 54 -0.18 -6.83 -13.67
N THR A 55 0.32 -6.24 -12.58
CA THR A 55 0.14 -4.81 -12.30
C THR A 55 0.93 -3.96 -13.28
N VAL A 56 2.19 -4.32 -13.55
CA VAL A 56 3.02 -3.63 -14.54
C VAL A 56 2.40 -3.71 -15.92
N ALA A 57 1.95 -4.89 -16.35
CA ALA A 57 1.31 -5.07 -17.64
C ALA A 57 0.07 -4.20 -17.80
N LYS A 58 -0.75 -4.09 -16.75
CA LYS A 58 -1.92 -3.21 -16.72
C LYS A 58 -1.51 -1.74 -16.88
N TRP A 59 -0.53 -1.27 -16.13
CA TRP A 59 -0.08 0.13 -16.22
C TRP A 59 0.51 0.45 -17.59
N CYS A 60 1.34 -0.44 -18.16
CA CYS A 60 1.82 -0.28 -19.53
C CYS A 60 0.67 -0.22 -20.54
N ALA A 61 -0.36 -1.06 -20.40
CA ALA A 61 -1.54 -1.03 -21.28
C ALA A 61 -2.38 0.24 -21.12
N GLU A 62 -2.37 0.85 -19.95
CA GLU A 62 -2.97 2.16 -19.66
C GLU A 62 -2.09 3.34 -20.12
N GLY A 63 -0.91 3.07 -20.70
CA GLY A 63 0.00 4.09 -21.23
C GLY A 63 0.91 4.73 -20.19
N TRP A 64 1.16 4.06 -19.06
CA TRP A 64 2.10 4.54 -18.06
C TRP A 64 3.55 4.33 -18.49
N ASP A 65 4.43 5.26 -18.12
CA ASP A 65 5.88 5.07 -18.17
C ASP A 65 6.32 4.23 -16.98
N VAL A 66 6.83 3.02 -17.22
CA VAL A 66 7.29 2.12 -16.16
C VAL A 66 8.81 1.91 -16.26
N TYR A 67 9.51 2.18 -15.15
CA TYR A 67 10.95 2.03 -15.04
C TYR A 67 11.30 0.88 -14.11
N TYR A 68 12.25 0.04 -14.50
CA TYR A 68 12.77 -1.04 -13.66
C TYR A 68 14.12 -0.65 -13.08
N VAL A 69 14.28 -0.84 -11.77
CA VAL A 69 15.55 -0.72 -11.06
C VAL A 69 15.86 -2.10 -10.48
N VAL A 70 16.78 -2.79 -11.14
CA VAL A 70 17.31 -4.07 -10.67
C VAL A 70 18.60 -3.79 -9.93
N VAL A 71 18.60 -4.08 -8.63
CA VAL A 71 19.69 -3.67 -7.72
C VAL A 71 20.94 -4.52 -7.89
N THR A 72 20.79 -5.79 -8.26
CA THR A 72 21.91 -6.73 -8.42
C THR A 72 21.85 -7.48 -9.76
N GLY A 73 22.99 -7.97 -10.24
CA GLY A 73 23.06 -8.73 -11.49
C GLY A 73 22.48 -10.14 -11.44
N GLY A 74 22.14 -10.66 -10.25
CA GLY A 74 21.65 -12.02 -10.10
C GLY A 74 22.72 -13.12 -10.17
N ASP A 75 24.01 -12.79 -10.02
CA ASP A 75 25.16 -13.69 -10.22
C ASP A 75 25.18 -14.96 -9.33
N LYS A 76 24.27 -15.06 -8.35
CA LYS A 76 24.15 -16.18 -7.42
C LYS A 76 22.88 -17.03 -7.63
N GLY A 77 22.16 -16.81 -8.72
CA GLY A 77 20.93 -17.55 -9.07
C GLY A 77 21.16 -18.96 -9.61
N THR A 78 22.40 -19.45 -9.66
CA THR A 78 22.74 -20.79 -10.14
C THR A 78 23.63 -21.54 -9.14
N HIS A 79 23.47 -22.85 -9.10
CA HIS A 79 24.39 -23.77 -8.43
C HIS A 79 25.46 -24.33 -9.39
N ASP A 80 25.32 -24.09 -10.69
CA ASP A 80 26.32 -24.45 -11.68
C ASP A 80 27.61 -23.66 -11.41
N PRO A 81 28.75 -24.34 -11.18
CA PRO A 81 30.02 -23.68 -10.93
C PRO A 81 30.73 -23.22 -12.22
N THR A 82 30.18 -23.54 -13.40
CA THR A 82 30.74 -23.19 -14.72
C THR A 82 29.96 -22.06 -15.39
#